data_AF-A0A3G5FLX8-F1
#
_entry.id   AF-A0A3G5FLX8-F1
#
_cell.length_a   1.000
_cell.length_b   1.000
_cell.length_c   1.000
_cell.angle_alpha   90.00
_cell.angle_beta   90.00
_cell.angle_gamma   90.00
#
_symmetry.space_group_name_H-M   'P 1'
#
loop_
_entity.id
_entity.type
_entity.pdbx_description
1 polymer ?
#
loop_
_entity_poly.entity_id
_entity_poly.type
_entity_poly.pdbx_seq_one_letter_code
_entity_poly.pdbx_strand_id
1 'polypeptide(L)'
;MNQQKLQEIYPTSSLHSFPTMNEDYLSIALSHGFLWIPKENLSSSEEKLLQSMADIDLTNYLHDEKYDHPWYTALFFNEAIPASKGSFRLIQFEYHTLEKNELLSLQEEMTTILPHTVDLFLLSKNYGVIVESFSEDALSTEELEGLFLALDSDFNSYTRFFCGAFHSFEKNFTQLFYEEEQLFLHALNDNTQDKSFDIAKRRYFIFRPSGC
;
A
#
# COMPACT_ATOMS: atom_id res chain seq x y z
N MET A 1 10.66 1.82 -17.31
CA MET A 1 10.17 0.63 -18.07
C MET A 1 8.70 0.82 -18.41
N ASN A 2 8.20 0.28 -19.54
CA ASN A 2 6.78 0.42 -19.91
C ASN A 2 5.96 -0.72 -19.29
N GLN A 3 5.06 -0.36 -18.36
CA GLN A 3 4.23 -1.32 -17.61
C GLN A 3 3.38 -2.20 -18.53
N GLN A 4 2.64 -1.59 -19.46
CA GLN A 4 1.70 -2.31 -20.32
C GLN A 4 2.38 -3.41 -21.13
N LYS A 5 3.56 -3.09 -21.70
CA LYS A 5 4.36 -4.09 -22.45
C LYS A 5 4.86 -5.23 -21.57
N LEU A 6 5.21 -4.96 -20.31
CA LEU A 6 5.65 -6.01 -19.40
C LEU A 6 4.49 -6.93 -18.98
N GLN A 7 3.30 -6.39 -18.76
CA GLN A 7 2.11 -7.18 -18.46
C GLN A 7 1.65 -8.01 -19.68
N GLU A 8 1.89 -7.54 -20.90
CA GLU A 8 1.68 -8.35 -22.12
C GLU A 8 2.65 -9.54 -22.21
N ILE A 9 3.90 -9.35 -21.79
CA ILE A 9 4.93 -10.42 -21.79
C ILE A 9 4.72 -11.38 -20.62
N TYR A 10 4.35 -10.87 -19.44
CA TYR A 10 4.16 -11.61 -18.21
C TYR A 10 2.70 -11.46 -17.73
N PRO A 11 1.73 -12.18 -18.34
CA PRO A 11 0.31 -11.99 -18.08
C PRO A 11 -0.14 -12.40 -16.67
N THR A 12 0.68 -13.21 -15.97
CA THR A 12 0.43 -13.61 -14.58
C THR A 12 1.05 -12.64 -13.58
N SER A 13 1.58 -11.50 -14.04
CA SER A 13 2.16 -10.49 -13.15
C SER A 13 1.08 -9.61 -12.52
N SER A 14 1.34 -9.16 -11.29
CA SER A 14 0.46 -8.27 -10.55
C SER A 14 1.19 -6.98 -10.18
N LEU A 15 0.49 -5.85 -10.22
CA LEU A 15 1.03 -4.55 -9.83
C LEU A 15 0.73 -4.30 -8.36
N HIS A 16 1.72 -3.83 -7.62
CA HIS A 16 1.65 -3.51 -6.20
C HIS A 16 2.35 -2.19 -5.89
N SER A 17 2.05 -1.58 -4.76
CA SER A 17 2.65 -0.30 -4.32
C SER A 17 4.00 -0.51 -3.64
N PHE A 18 4.33 -1.75 -3.28
CA PHE A 18 5.52 -2.14 -2.53
C PHE A 18 6.16 -3.40 -3.15
N PRO A 19 7.46 -3.67 -2.89
CA PRO A 19 8.10 -4.88 -3.37
C PRO A 19 7.66 -6.10 -2.54
N THR A 20 7.63 -7.28 -3.17
CA THR A 20 7.36 -8.53 -2.45
C THR A 20 8.57 -9.02 -1.65
N MET A 21 8.29 -9.69 -0.54
CA MET A 21 9.26 -10.48 0.23
C MET A 21 9.20 -11.96 -0.11
N ASN A 22 8.20 -12.38 -0.88
CA ASN A 22 8.03 -13.77 -1.25
C ASN A 22 9.08 -14.15 -2.32
N GLU A 23 9.94 -15.11 -1.99
CA GLU A 23 11.02 -15.59 -2.87
C GLU A 23 10.49 -16.22 -4.17
N ASP A 24 9.23 -16.65 -4.21
CA ASP A 24 8.55 -17.19 -5.38
C ASP A 24 8.28 -16.13 -6.47
N TYR A 25 8.45 -14.85 -6.14
CA TYR A 25 8.20 -13.73 -7.03
C TYR A 25 9.45 -12.90 -7.27
N LEU A 26 9.60 -12.39 -8.50
CA LEU A 26 10.51 -11.32 -8.84
C LEU A 26 9.76 -10.00 -8.76
N SER A 27 10.27 -9.05 -7.97
CA SER A 27 9.72 -7.69 -7.88
C SER A 27 10.54 -6.72 -8.73
N ILE A 28 9.88 -5.97 -9.61
CA ILE A 28 10.50 -4.99 -10.50
C ILE A 28 9.92 -3.61 -10.24
N ALA A 29 10.77 -2.64 -9.89
CA ALA A 29 10.35 -1.25 -9.72
C ALA A 29 9.89 -0.64 -11.06
N LEU A 30 8.73 0.01 -11.04
CA LEU A 30 8.17 0.79 -12.14
C LEU A 30 8.08 2.28 -11.73
N SER A 31 7.57 3.13 -12.62
CA SER A 31 7.36 4.55 -12.32
C SER A 31 6.40 4.77 -11.14
N HIS A 32 5.39 3.92 -11.02
CA HIS A 32 4.45 3.89 -9.90
C HIS A 32 4.23 2.44 -9.49
N GLY A 33 4.81 2.05 -8.35
CA GLY A 33 4.72 0.70 -7.81
C GLY A 33 5.74 -0.30 -8.36
N PHE A 34 5.43 -1.57 -8.15
CA PHE A 34 6.27 -2.74 -8.38
C PHE A 34 5.47 -3.80 -9.11
N LEU A 35 6.06 -4.36 -10.16
CA LEU A 35 5.51 -5.51 -10.85
C LEU A 35 6.03 -6.79 -10.21
N TRP A 36 5.13 -7.60 -9.67
CA TRP A 36 5.45 -8.91 -9.11
C TRP A 36 5.23 -9.97 -10.18
N ILE A 37 6.28 -10.71 -10.52
CA ILE A 37 6.27 -11.74 -11.55
C ILE A 37 6.57 -13.10 -10.90
N PRO A 38 5.70 -14.11 -11.03
CA PRO A 38 6.00 -15.46 -10.54
C PRO A 38 7.27 -16.00 -11.19
N LYS A 39 8.26 -16.41 -10.37
CA LYS A 39 9.53 -16.96 -10.86
C LYS A 39 9.37 -18.30 -11.56
N GLU A 40 8.30 -19.05 -11.26
CA GLU A 40 7.96 -20.27 -11.99
C GLU A 40 7.83 -20.06 -13.52
N ASN A 41 7.52 -18.83 -13.94
CA ASN A 41 7.37 -18.44 -15.34
C ASN A 41 8.61 -17.75 -15.92
N LEU A 42 9.72 -17.69 -15.16
CA LEU A 42 10.95 -17.02 -15.57
C LEU A 42 12.11 -18.01 -15.69
N SER A 43 12.87 -17.90 -16.78
CA SER A 43 14.19 -18.50 -16.84
C SER A 43 15.21 -17.68 -16.03
N SER A 44 16.29 -18.33 -15.59
CA SER A 44 17.37 -17.66 -14.85
C SER A 44 18.04 -16.52 -15.63
N SER A 45 17.99 -16.57 -16.96
CA SER A 45 18.53 -15.50 -17.82
C SER A 45 17.59 -14.29 -17.88
N GLU A 46 16.28 -14.53 -17.94
CA GLU A 46 15.27 -13.47 -17.91
C GLU A 46 15.26 -12.76 -16.57
N GLU A 47 15.36 -13.50 -15.46
CA GLU A 47 15.45 -12.92 -14.12
C GLU A 47 16.65 -11.96 -14.03
N LYS A 48 17.83 -12.40 -14.46
CA LYS A 48 19.05 -11.55 -14.48
C LYS A 48 18.90 -10.34 -15.38
N LEU A 49 18.28 -10.50 -16.55
CA LEU A 49 18.03 -9.39 -17.48
C LEU A 49 17.12 -8.35 -16.83
N LEU A 50 15.98 -8.78 -16.29
CA LEU A 50 15.00 -7.92 -15.64
C LEU A 50 15.61 -7.19 -14.44
N GLN A 51 16.37 -7.89 -13.60
CA GLN A 51 17.10 -7.29 -12.48
C GLN A 51 18.14 -6.27 -12.94
N SER A 52 18.85 -6.52 -14.05
CA SER A 52 19.86 -5.59 -14.58
C SER A 52 19.26 -4.33 -15.21
N MET A 53 18.03 -4.43 -15.72
CA MET A 53 17.31 -3.31 -16.36
C MET A 53 16.55 -2.45 -15.36
N ALA A 54 16.27 -3.01 -14.19
CA ALA A 54 15.54 -2.34 -13.15
C ALA A 54 16.56 -1.68 -12.22
N ASP A 55 16.37 -0.38 -11.94
CA ASP A 55 17.14 0.36 -10.94
C ASP A 55 16.71 -0.10 -9.53
N ILE A 56 16.93 -1.38 -9.21
CA ILE A 56 16.46 -1.96 -7.97
C ILE A 56 17.56 -1.90 -6.94
N ASP A 57 17.52 -0.87 -6.10
CA ASP A 57 18.22 -0.93 -4.82
C ASP A 57 17.31 -1.55 -3.77
N LEU A 58 17.19 -2.89 -3.78
CA LEU A 58 16.43 -3.65 -2.78
C LEU A 58 17.02 -3.53 -1.37
N THR A 59 18.28 -3.06 -1.24
CA THR A 59 18.99 -3.05 0.05
C THR A 59 18.42 -2.04 1.04
N ASN A 60 17.55 -1.14 0.59
CA ASN A 60 17.01 -0.06 1.41
C ASN A 60 15.52 -0.21 1.78
N TYR A 61 14.89 -1.36 1.54
CA TYR A 61 13.54 -1.62 2.05
C TYR A 61 13.64 -2.15 3.48
N LEU A 62 12.90 -1.54 4.41
CA LEU A 62 12.86 -1.89 5.84
C LEU A 62 12.52 -3.39 5.98
N HIS A 63 13.55 -4.18 6.28
CA HIS A 63 13.56 -5.64 6.16
C HIS A 63 13.26 -6.38 7.47
N ASP A 64 13.29 -5.70 8.62
CA ASP A 64 13.60 -6.43 9.87
C ASP A 64 12.45 -6.70 10.85
N GLU A 65 11.25 -6.11 10.71
CA GLU A 65 10.26 -6.19 11.81
C GLU A 65 8.85 -6.68 11.39
N LYS A 66 8.68 -7.25 10.19
CA LYS A 66 7.32 -7.52 9.66
C LYS A 66 6.67 -8.81 10.15
N TYR A 67 7.44 -9.80 10.61
CA TYR A 67 6.92 -11.13 10.97
C TYR A 67 6.35 -11.25 12.39
N ASP A 68 6.58 -10.26 13.26
CA ASP A 68 6.06 -10.28 14.65
C ASP A 68 4.63 -9.71 14.76
N HIS A 69 4.07 -9.25 13.64
CA HIS A 69 2.78 -8.58 13.57
C HIS A 69 1.68 -9.53 13.07
N PRO A 70 0.69 -9.89 13.90
CA PRO A 70 -0.29 -10.92 13.57
C PRO A 70 -1.18 -10.60 12.36
N TRP A 71 -1.31 -9.33 11.96
CA TRP A 71 -2.05 -8.96 10.74
C TRP A 71 -1.25 -9.16 9.45
N TYR A 72 0.07 -9.33 9.54
CA TYR A 72 0.94 -9.46 8.36
C TYR A 72 0.54 -10.68 7.53
N THR A 73 0.39 -11.85 8.14
CA THR A 73 0.05 -13.07 7.40
C THR A 73 -1.37 -13.04 6.83
N ALA A 74 -2.29 -12.35 7.50
CA ALA A 74 -3.65 -12.19 7.01
C ALA A 74 -3.77 -11.21 5.82
N LEU A 75 -2.85 -10.25 5.70
CA LEU A 75 -2.81 -9.30 4.57
C LEU A 75 -2.02 -9.85 3.37
N PHE A 76 -0.94 -10.60 3.60
CA PHE A 76 0.00 -10.96 2.54
C PHE A 76 0.07 -12.47 2.22
N PHE A 77 -0.44 -13.33 3.10
CA PHE A 77 -0.35 -14.80 2.96
C PHE A 77 -1.73 -15.49 2.97
N ASN A 78 -2.82 -14.73 2.88
CA ASN A 78 -4.19 -15.28 2.87
C ASN A 78 -4.50 -16.18 4.08
N GLU A 79 -3.88 -15.87 5.22
CA GLU A 79 -4.15 -16.52 6.49
C GLU A 79 -5.35 -15.89 7.20
N ALA A 80 -5.84 -16.56 8.25
CA ALA A 80 -6.90 -16.00 9.08
C ALA A 80 -6.38 -14.77 9.84
N ILE A 81 -7.21 -13.73 9.93
CA ILE A 81 -6.89 -12.55 10.73
C ILE A 81 -6.73 -12.90 12.23
N PRO A 82 -5.93 -12.13 12.98
CA PRO A 82 -5.68 -12.37 14.40
C PRO A 82 -6.81 -11.83 15.31
N ALA A 83 -8.06 -11.84 14.83
CA ALA A 83 -9.23 -11.35 15.57
C ALA A 83 -10.42 -12.31 15.43
N SER A 84 -11.22 -12.38 16.49
CA SER A 84 -12.41 -13.26 16.57
C SER A 84 -13.74 -12.51 16.57
N LYS A 85 -13.69 -11.17 16.50
CA LYS A 85 -14.85 -10.27 16.43
C LYS A 85 -14.42 -8.88 15.96
N GLY A 86 -15.40 -8.05 15.61
CA GLY A 86 -15.21 -6.64 15.28
C GLY A 86 -15.21 -6.36 13.79
N SER A 87 -14.94 -5.10 13.45
CA SER A 87 -14.78 -4.63 12.08
C SER A 87 -13.47 -3.86 11.99
N PHE A 88 -12.80 -3.95 10.85
CA PHE A 88 -11.51 -3.33 10.61
C PHE A 88 -11.49 -2.66 9.24
N ARG A 89 -10.75 -1.56 9.10
CA ARG A 89 -10.48 -0.93 7.81
C ARG A 89 -8.97 -0.89 7.55
N LEU A 90 -8.62 -0.75 6.29
CA LEU A 90 -7.25 -0.55 5.86
C LEU A 90 -7.10 0.91 5.40
N ILE A 91 -6.09 1.59 5.93
CA ILE A 91 -5.73 2.94 5.48
C ILE A 91 -4.36 2.81 4.82
N GLN A 92 -4.35 2.92 3.50
CA GLN A 92 -3.13 2.85 2.70
C GLN A 92 -2.62 4.26 2.47
N PHE A 93 -1.31 4.49 2.56
CA PHE A 93 -0.77 5.83 2.39
C PHE A 93 0.56 5.80 1.66
N GLU A 94 0.72 6.75 0.74
CA GLU A 94 1.96 7.04 0.03
C GLU A 94 2.50 8.38 0.52
N TYR A 95 3.80 8.47 0.79
CA TYR A 95 4.44 9.68 1.27
C TYR A 95 5.75 9.91 0.52
N HIS A 96 6.31 11.12 0.58
CA HIS A 96 7.62 11.37 -0.02
C HIS A 96 8.67 10.46 0.64
N THR A 97 9.58 9.88 -0.13
CA THR A 97 10.69 9.08 0.39
C THR A 97 11.37 9.77 1.58
N LEU A 98 11.28 9.16 2.76
CA LEU A 98 11.91 9.62 3.99
C LEU A 98 13.19 8.83 4.28
N GLU A 99 14.13 9.45 4.99
CA GLU A 99 15.29 8.74 5.51
C GLU A 99 14.90 7.80 6.65
N LYS A 100 15.73 6.78 6.93
CA LYS A 100 15.40 5.72 7.90
C LYS A 100 14.99 6.25 9.29
N ASN A 101 15.65 7.30 9.78
CA ASN A 101 15.34 7.86 11.10
C ASN A 101 14.00 8.62 11.09
N GLU A 102 13.70 9.33 10.01
CA GLU A 102 12.43 10.05 9.83
C GLU A 102 11.26 9.06 9.72
N LEU A 103 11.48 7.92 9.04
CA LEU A 103 10.50 6.82 8.95
C LEU A 103 10.14 6.26 10.32
N LEU A 104 11.14 6.01 11.18
CA LEU A 104 10.90 5.50 12.53
C LEU A 104 10.12 6.52 13.38
N SER A 105 10.50 7.80 13.32
CA SER A 105 9.78 8.85 14.03
C SER A 105 8.34 9.02 13.53
N LEU A 106 8.11 8.96 12.21
CA LEU A 106 6.77 9.00 11.64
C LEU A 106 5.92 7.82 12.12
N GLN A 107 6.49 6.61 12.16
CA GLN A 107 5.81 5.42 12.65
C GLN A 107 5.41 5.55 14.13
N GLU A 108 6.32 6.03 14.99
CA GLU A 108 6.05 6.28 16.40
C GLU A 108 4.93 7.31 16.59
N GLU A 109 4.96 8.39 15.81
CA GLU A 109 3.98 9.46 15.90
C GLU A 109 2.60 9.01 15.40
N MET A 110 2.51 8.33 14.25
CA MET A 110 1.26 7.76 13.75
C MET A 110 0.64 6.78 14.75
N THR A 111 1.45 5.93 15.38
CA THR A 111 0.98 4.97 16.39
C THR A 111 0.45 5.68 17.65
N THR A 112 0.98 6.87 17.97
CA THR A 112 0.55 7.67 19.11
C THR A 112 -0.74 8.43 18.84
N ILE A 113 -0.88 9.01 17.64
CA ILE A 113 -2.00 9.89 17.30
C ILE A 113 -3.25 9.11 16.85
N LEU A 114 -3.09 7.91 16.29
CA LEU A 114 -4.20 7.06 15.83
C LEU A 114 -4.59 6.04 16.91
N PRO A 115 -5.64 6.32 17.72
CA PRO A 115 -5.92 5.57 18.96
C PRO A 115 -6.44 4.14 18.73
N HIS A 116 -6.87 3.82 17.51
CA HIS A 116 -7.48 2.54 17.16
C HIS A 116 -6.66 1.73 16.15
N THR A 117 -5.41 2.14 15.93
CA THR A 117 -4.43 1.38 15.16
C THR A 117 -4.18 0.05 15.84
N VAL A 118 -4.50 -1.03 15.12
CA VAL A 118 -4.20 -2.41 15.54
C VAL A 118 -2.84 -2.81 15.02
N ASP A 119 -2.50 -2.35 13.82
CA ASP A 119 -1.22 -2.66 13.19
C ASP A 119 -0.82 -1.58 12.19
N LEU A 120 0.49 -1.43 11.97
CA LEU A 120 1.04 -0.43 11.04
C LEU A 120 2.27 -1.00 10.36
N PHE A 121 2.22 -1.03 9.03
CA PHE A 121 3.28 -1.60 8.21
C PHE A 121 3.85 -0.54 7.27
N LEU A 122 5.14 -0.23 7.41
CA LEU A 122 5.90 0.49 6.40
C LEU A 122 6.44 -0.52 5.37
N LEU A 123 5.71 -0.68 4.26
CA LEU A 123 6.00 -1.73 3.28
C LEU A 123 7.13 -1.33 2.33
N SER A 124 7.30 -0.03 2.07
CA SER A 124 8.43 0.54 1.35
C SER A 124 8.88 1.88 1.98
N LYS A 125 9.83 2.58 1.36
CA LYS A 125 10.26 3.92 1.79
C LYS A 125 9.22 5.03 1.60
N ASN A 126 8.17 4.74 0.86
CA ASN A 126 7.18 5.72 0.42
C ASN A 126 5.76 5.18 0.49
N TYR A 127 5.54 4.00 1.07
CA TYR A 127 4.23 3.38 1.15
C TYR A 127 4.07 2.59 2.44
N GLY A 128 2.91 2.73 3.07
CA GLY A 128 2.52 1.98 4.23
C GLY A 128 1.03 1.69 4.29
N VAL A 129 0.66 0.83 5.22
CA VAL A 129 -0.73 0.50 5.51
C VAL A 129 -0.94 0.42 7.01
N ILE A 130 -2.04 1.04 7.47
CA ILE A 130 -2.55 0.96 8.83
C ILE A 130 -3.75 0.03 8.82
N VAL A 131 -3.80 -0.88 9.79
CA VAL A 131 -4.99 -1.64 10.14
C VAL A 131 -5.63 -0.95 11.33
N GLU A 132 -6.87 -0.49 11.16
CA GLU A 132 -7.60 0.19 12.22
C GLU A 132 -8.85 -0.61 12.61
N SER A 133 -9.07 -0.74 13.92
CA SER A 133 -10.30 -1.33 14.46
C SER A 133 -11.43 -0.30 14.53
N PHE A 134 -12.65 -0.73 14.26
CA PHE A 134 -13.82 0.13 14.36
C PHE A 134 -14.06 0.59 15.79
N SER A 135 -14.31 1.89 15.93
CA SER A 135 -14.73 2.57 17.15
C SER A 135 -15.68 3.71 16.76
N GLU A 136 -16.55 4.14 17.69
CA GLU A 136 -17.41 5.31 17.47
C GLU A 136 -16.59 6.60 17.33
N ASP A 137 -15.41 6.63 17.94
CA ASP A 137 -14.46 7.75 17.88
C ASP A 137 -13.40 7.57 16.79
N ALA A 138 -13.58 6.61 15.87
CA ALA A 138 -12.67 6.43 14.74
C ALA A 138 -12.76 7.63 13.78
N LEU A 139 -11.59 8.14 13.37
CA LEU A 139 -11.51 9.36 12.58
C LEU A 139 -12.18 9.19 11.21
N SER A 140 -12.96 10.19 10.81
CA SER A 140 -13.50 10.30 9.45
C SER A 140 -12.37 10.50 8.43
N THR A 141 -12.66 10.30 7.15
CA THR A 141 -11.69 10.58 6.08
C THR A 141 -11.21 12.03 6.11
N GLU A 142 -12.09 12.99 6.42
CA GLU A 142 -11.75 14.40 6.56
C GLU A 142 -10.85 14.68 7.77
N GLU A 143 -11.10 14.01 8.89
CA GLU A 143 -10.28 14.14 10.09
C GLU A 143 -8.89 13.52 9.89
N LEU A 144 -8.83 12.36 9.21
CA LEU A 144 -7.57 11.75 8.76
C LEU A 144 -6.79 12.67 7.82
N GLU A 145 -7.47 13.37 6.91
CA GLU A 145 -6.82 14.34 6.03
C GLU A 145 -6.18 15.50 6.82
N GLY A 146 -6.88 16.03 7.82
CA GLY A 146 -6.35 17.02 8.75
C GLY A 146 -5.13 16.50 9.54
N LEU A 147 -5.19 15.25 10.01
CA LEU A 147 -4.10 14.58 10.72
C LEU A 147 -2.86 14.44 9.81
N PHE A 148 -3.02 13.90 8.59
CA PHE A 148 -1.92 13.79 7.65
C PHE A 148 -1.39 15.15 7.20
N LEU A 149 -2.19 16.22 7.20
CA LEU A 149 -1.71 17.60 6.95
C LEU A 149 -0.81 18.12 8.07
N ALA A 150 -1.13 17.80 9.32
CA ALA A 150 -0.25 18.14 10.45
C ALA A 150 1.07 17.37 10.35
N LEU A 151 1.01 16.05 10.16
CA LEU A 151 2.20 15.21 9.99
C LEU A 151 3.07 15.69 8.82
N ASP A 152 2.48 15.99 7.66
CA ASP A 152 3.23 16.48 6.51
C ASP A 152 3.99 17.78 6.80
N SER A 153 3.42 18.66 7.63
CA SER A 153 4.08 19.89 8.07
C SER A 153 5.28 19.61 8.98
N ASP A 154 5.16 18.65 9.89
CA ASP A 154 6.20 18.33 10.86
C ASP A 154 7.38 17.56 10.23
N PHE A 155 7.09 16.71 9.24
CA PHE A 155 8.10 15.92 8.53
C PHE A 155 8.54 16.51 7.18
N ASN A 156 8.03 17.70 6.81
CA ASN A 156 8.25 18.31 5.50
C ASN A 156 8.00 17.31 4.34
N SER A 157 6.92 16.54 4.47
CA SER A 157 6.52 15.49 3.54
C SER A 157 5.22 15.86 2.83
N TYR A 158 4.78 14.99 1.94
CA TYR A 158 3.45 15.07 1.34
C TYR A 158 2.88 13.66 1.28
N THR A 159 1.77 13.45 1.97
CA THR A 159 1.12 12.15 2.11
C THR A 159 -0.18 12.14 1.32
N ARG A 160 -0.37 11.13 0.46
CA ARG A 160 -1.66 10.76 -0.11
C ARG A 160 -2.15 9.49 0.54
N PHE A 161 -3.45 9.33 0.76
CA PHE A 161 -3.96 8.12 1.38
C PHE A 161 -5.28 7.65 0.79
N PHE A 162 -5.50 6.34 0.84
CA PHE A 162 -6.76 5.69 0.57
C PHE A 162 -7.35 5.16 1.88
N CYS A 163 -8.57 5.60 2.20
CA CYS A 163 -9.32 5.17 3.36
C CYS A 163 -10.34 4.09 2.95
N GLY A 164 -10.05 2.84 3.31
CA GLY A 164 -10.94 1.71 3.10
C GLY A 164 -12.19 1.76 3.97
N ALA A 165 -13.17 0.92 3.65
CA ALA A 165 -14.37 0.78 4.46
C ALA A 165 -14.14 -0.16 5.64
N PHE A 166 -14.95 -0.03 6.69
CA PHE A 166 -14.95 -1.01 7.78
C PHE A 166 -15.59 -2.32 7.32
N HIS A 167 -14.81 -3.39 7.40
CA HIS A 167 -15.20 -4.73 7.04
C HIS A 167 -15.22 -5.64 8.26
N SER A 168 -16.21 -6.53 8.34
CA SER A 168 -16.26 -7.55 9.40
C SER A 168 -15.00 -8.42 9.36
N PHE A 169 -14.55 -8.84 10.54
CA PHE A 169 -13.43 -9.75 10.76
C PHE A 169 -13.51 -11.06 9.92
N GLU A 170 -14.71 -11.48 9.48
CA GLU A 170 -14.90 -12.67 8.65
C GLU A 170 -14.49 -12.50 7.17
N LYS A 171 -14.17 -11.28 6.75
CA LYS A 171 -13.79 -10.99 5.36
C LYS A 171 -12.36 -11.47 5.05
N ASN A 172 -12.11 -11.73 3.77
CA ASN A 172 -10.77 -12.01 3.27
C ASN A 172 -9.99 -10.69 3.13
N PHE A 173 -9.15 -10.37 4.11
CA PHE A 173 -8.38 -9.13 4.14
C PHE A 173 -7.23 -9.10 3.12
N THR A 174 -6.70 -10.25 2.70
CA THR A 174 -5.74 -10.30 1.59
C THR A 174 -6.38 -9.81 0.29
N GLN A 175 -7.56 -10.34 -0.04
CA GLN A 175 -8.29 -9.93 -1.24
C GLN A 175 -8.74 -8.46 -1.17
N LEU A 176 -9.27 -8.03 -0.01
CA LEU A 176 -9.68 -6.64 0.19
C LEU A 176 -8.50 -5.68 0.03
N PHE A 177 -7.36 -5.98 0.65
CA PHE A 177 -6.17 -5.16 0.54
C PHE A 177 -5.72 -5.03 -0.92
N TYR A 178 -5.66 -6.14 -1.66
CA TYR A 178 -5.30 -6.13 -3.07
C TYR A 178 -6.26 -5.27 -3.91
N GLU A 179 -7.57 -5.43 -3.74
CA GLU A 179 -8.58 -4.66 -4.47
C GLU A 179 -8.46 -3.15 -4.19
N GLU A 180 -8.35 -2.77 -2.92
CA GLU A 180 -8.18 -1.37 -2.52
C GLU A 180 -6.84 -0.79 -2.98
N GLU A 181 -5.77 -1.59 -2.98
CA GLU A 181 -4.47 -1.20 -3.52
C GLU A 181 -4.53 -0.88 -5.02
N GLN A 182 -5.26 -1.68 -5.82
CA GLN A 182 -5.45 -1.38 -7.24
C GLN A 182 -6.20 -0.06 -7.44
N LEU A 183 -7.19 0.22 -6.59
CA LEU A 183 -7.92 1.50 -6.61
C LEU A 183 -7.00 2.66 -6.24
N PHE A 184 -6.12 2.48 -5.26
CA PHE A 184 -5.22 3.53 -4.84
C PHE A 184 -4.15 3.79 -5.89
N LEU A 185 -3.47 2.76 -6.41
CA LEU A 185 -2.48 2.89 -7.49
C LEU A 185 -3.03 3.61 -8.72
N HIS A 186 -4.24 3.26 -9.13
CA HIS A 186 -4.86 3.95 -10.26
C HIS A 186 -5.19 5.41 -9.94
N ALA A 187 -5.58 5.74 -8.70
CA ALA A 187 -5.78 7.14 -8.30
C ALA A 187 -4.46 7.93 -8.27
N LEU A 188 -3.36 7.31 -7.83
CA LEU A 188 -2.03 7.92 -7.85
C LEU A 188 -1.56 8.23 -9.29
N ASN A 189 -1.92 7.37 -10.25
CA ASN A 189 -1.59 7.52 -11.67
C ASN A 189 -2.43 8.56 -12.41
N ASP A 190 -3.67 8.83 -11.96
CA ASP A 190 -4.57 9.81 -12.59
C ASP A 190 -4.13 11.27 -12.37
N ASN A 191 -2.99 11.49 -11.71
CA ASN A 191 -2.34 12.79 -11.49
C ASN A 191 -3.27 13.83 -10.82
N THR A 192 -4.22 13.35 -10.01
CA THR A 192 -5.07 14.18 -9.16
C THR A 192 -4.22 14.72 -8.01
N GLN A 193 -4.34 16.02 -7.71
CA GLN A 193 -3.73 16.63 -6.51
C GLN A 193 -4.49 16.29 -5.21
N ASP A 194 -5.47 15.39 -5.29
CA ASP A 194 -6.29 14.98 -4.16
C ASP A 194 -5.44 14.22 -3.14
N LYS A 195 -5.57 14.64 -1.87
CA LYS A 195 -4.84 14.04 -0.76
C LYS A 195 -5.48 12.76 -0.25
N SER A 196 -6.81 12.72 -0.25
CA SER A 196 -7.61 11.63 0.32
C SER A 196 -8.48 10.94 -0.73
N PHE A 197 -8.41 9.62 -0.77
CA PHE A 197 -9.20 8.76 -1.65
C PHE A 197 -10.06 7.82 -0.81
N ASP A 198 -11.28 7.59 -1.26
CA ASP A 198 -12.14 6.56 -0.69
C ASP A 198 -13.06 6.00 -1.80
N ILE A 199 -13.74 4.89 -1.49
CA ILE A 199 -14.63 4.22 -2.44
C ILE A 199 -15.79 5.13 -2.89
N ALA A 200 -16.31 5.98 -2.01
CA ALA A 200 -17.43 6.88 -2.31
C ALA A 200 -17.01 8.02 -3.25
N LYS A 201 -15.85 8.63 -3.03
CA LYS A 201 -15.23 9.66 -3.88
C LYS A 201 -14.92 9.11 -5.27
N ARG A 202 -14.49 7.85 -5.39
CA ARG A 202 -14.23 7.21 -6.69
C ARG A 202 -15.48 6.97 -7.54
N ARG A 203 -16.64 6.77 -6.92
CA ARG A 203 -17.91 6.56 -7.63
C ARG A 203 -18.29 7.78 -8.48
N TYR A 204 -17.79 8.97 -8.15
CA TYR A 204 -17.96 10.19 -8.94
C TYR A 204 -17.00 10.32 -10.12
N PHE A 205 -15.80 9.73 -10.05
CA PHE A 205 -14.82 9.80 -11.13
C PHE A 205 -15.09 8.80 -12.26
N ILE A 206 -15.59 7.60 -11.96
CA ILE A 206 -15.94 6.59 -12.97
C ILE A 206 -17.11 7.06 -13.88
N PHE A 207 -17.91 8.02 -13.43
CA PHE A 207 -19.05 8.56 -14.18
C PHE A 207 -18.82 9.92 -14.83
N ARG A 208 -17.58 10.46 -14.86
CA ARG A 208 -17.29 11.59 -15.76
C ARG A 208 -17.15 11.05 -17.19
N PRO A 209 -18.10 11.35 -18.11
CA PRO A 209 -17.85 11.08 -19.51
C PRO A 209 -16.67 11.94 -19.93
N SER A 210 -15.68 11.31 -20.55
CA SER A 210 -14.57 11.99 -21.20
C SER A 210 -15.12 12.98 -22.24
N GLY A 211 -15.05 14.27 -21.93
CA GLY A 211 -15.12 15.36 -22.90
C GLY A 211 -16.53 15.79 -23.36
N CYS A 212 -16.86 17.04 -23.07
CA CYS A 212 -17.33 17.98 -24.09
C CYS A 212 -16.16 18.92 -24.40
#